data_AF-A0A2X1JF80-F1
#
_entry.id   AF-A0A2X1JF80-F1
#
_cell.length_a   1.000
_cell.length_b   1.000
_cell.length_c   1.000
_cell.angle_alpha   90.00
_cell.angle_beta   90.00
_cell.angle_gamma   90.00
#
_symmetry.space_group_name_H-M   'P 1'
#
loop_
_entity.id
_entity.type
_entity.pdbx_description
1 polymer ?
#
loop_
_entity_poly.entity_id
_entity_poly.type
_entity_poly.pdbx_seq_one_letter_code
_entity_poly.pdbx_strand_id
1 'polypeptide(L)' 'MKQFLDFLPLVVFFAFYKIYDIYAATAALIVATAIVAYL' A
#
# COMPACT_ATOMS: atom_id res chain seq x y z
N MET A 1 -0.09 -4.70 -18.86
CA MET A 1 0.83 -4.04 -17.91
C MET A 1 0.08 -3.03 -17.03
N LYS A 2 -0.97 -3.48 -16.32
CA LYS A 2 -1.59 -2.80 -15.16
C LYS A 2 -1.25 -3.49 -13.84
N GLN A 3 -0.84 -4.76 -13.94
CA GLN A 3 -0.50 -5.63 -12.83
C GLN A 3 0.56 -5.08 -11.86
N PHE A 4 1.54 -4.31 -12.33
CA PHE A 4 2.52 -3.69 -11.43
C PHE A 4 1.88 -2.61 -10.52
N LEU A 5 0.86 -1.90 -10.98
CA LEU A 5 0.11 -0.93 -10.17
C LEU A 5 -0.78 -1.65 -9.15
N ASP A 6 -1.32 -2.82 -9.50
CA ASP A 6 -2.14 -3.64 -8.58
C ASP A 6 -1.35 -4.14 -7.35
N PHE A 7 -0.01 -4.22 -7.45
CA PHE A 7 0.86 -4.60 -6.33
C PHE A 7 1.39 -3.42 -5.52
N LEU A 8 1.18 -2.19 -5.97
CA LEU A 8 1.69 -0.98 -5.33
C LEU A 8 1.20 -0.84 -3.87
N PRO A 9 -0.07 -1.12 -3.53
CA PRO A 9 -0.52 -1.10 -2.13
C PRO A 9 0.23 -2.10 -1.25
N LEU A 10 0.61 -3.26 -1.79
CA LEU A 10 1.34 -4.30 -1.08
C LEU A 10 2.79 -3.90 -0.79
N VAL A 11 3.47 -3.29 -1.77
CA VAL A 11 4.83 -2.76 -1.58
C VAL A 11 4.84 -1.66 -0.52
N VAL A 12 3.85 -0.76 -0.55
CA VAL A 12 3.68 0.30 0.45
C VAL A 12 3.46 -0.31 1.84
N PHE A 13 2.58 -1.31 1.97
CA PHE A 13 2.37 -1.99 3.25
C PHE A 13 3.66 -2.55 3.84
N PHE A 14 4.43 -3.31 3.06
CA PHE A 14 5.68 -3.91 3.56
C PHE A 14 6.76 -2.88 3.87
N ALA A 15 6.83 -1.78 3.11
CA ALA A 15 7.76 -0.69 3.39
C ALA A 15 7.43 -0.02 4.74
N PHE A 16 6.16 0.29 5.00
CA PHE A 16 5.73 0.89 6.26
C PHE A 16 5.84 -0.09 7.42
N TYR A 17 5.50 -1.36 7.23
CA TYR A 17 5.62 -2.40 8.25
C TYR A 17 7.07 -2.61 8.69
N LYS A 18 8.03 -2.46 7.77
CA LYS A 18 9.47 -2.58 8.08
C LYS A 18 10.00 -1.43 8.94
N ILE A 19 9.47 -0.22 8.77
CA ILE A 19 10.03 1.01 9.36
C ILE A 19 9.24 1.44 10.61
N TYR A 20 7.95 1.13 10.65
CA TYR A 20 7.03 1.54 11.71
C TYR A 20 6.39 0.31 12.37
N ASP A 21 5.07 0.32 12.55
CA ASP A 21 4.29 -0.75 13.13
C ASP A 21 3.16 -1.20 12.19
N ILE A 22 2.36 -2.14 12.68
CA ILE A 22 1.22 -2.70 11.93
C ILE A 22 0.09 -1.70 11.75
N TYR A 23 -0.09 -0.74 12.67
CA TYR A 23 -1.16 0.25 12.58
C TYR A 23 -0.87 1.25 11.46
N ALA A 24 0.36 1.77 11.39
CA ALA A 24 0.81 2.65 10.33
C ALA A 24 0.81 1.95 8.96
N ALA A 25 1.27 0.69 8.90
CA ALA A 25 1.24 -0.11 7.68
C ALA A 25 -0.18 -0.34 7.15
N THR A 26 -1.13 -0.62 8.04
CA THR A 26 -2.54 -0.82 7.67
C THR A 26 -3.17 0.47 7.15
N ALA A 27 -2.91 1.60 7.80
CA ALA A 27 -3.38 2.90 7.32
C ALA A 27 -2.81 3.25 5.92
N ALA A 28 -1.51 3.01 5.72
CA ALA A 28 -0.85 3.22 4.43
C ALA A 28 -1.43 2.31 3.33
N LEU A 29 -1.73 1.06 3.64
CA LEU A 29 -2.37 0.12 2.71
C LEU A 29 -3.76 0.59 2.27
N ILE A 30 -4.59 1.08 3.21
CA ILE A 30 -5.94 1.60 2.91
C ILE A 30 -5.84 2.80 1.97
N VAL A 31 -4.95 3.76 2.27
CA VAL A 31 -4.76 4.96 1.46
C VAL A 31 -4.23 4.61 0.07
N ALA A 32 -3.21 3.75 -0.01
CA ALA A 32 -2.63 3.31 -1.29
C ALA A 32 -3.66 2.56 -2.14
N THR A 33 -4.50 1.72 -1.53
CA THR A 33 -5.58 0.99 -2.22
C THR A 33 -6.64 1.95 -2.75
N ALA A 34 -7.05 2.94 -1.96
CA ALA A 34 -8.00 3.96 -2.42
C ALA A 34 -7.44 4.73 -3.62
N ILE A 35 -6.18 5.16 -3.54
CA ILE A 35 -5.52 5.87 -4.64
C ILE A 35 -5.49 5.01 -5.91
N VAL A 36 -5.05 3.75 -5.82
CA VAL A 36 -4.98 2.84 -6.99
C VAL A 36 -6.37 2.51 -7.54
N ALA A 37 -7.41 2.44 -6.71
CA ALA A 37 -8.77 2.15 -7.15
C ALA A 37 -9.41 3.30 -7.95
N TYR A 38 -8.94 4.53 -7.77
CA TYR A 38 -9.47 5.74 -8.42
C TYR A 38 -8.52 6.35 -9.48
N LEU A 39 -7.36 5.75 -9.74
CA LEU A 39 -6.39 6.11 -10.78
C LEU A 39 -6.50 5.20 -12.01
#